data_AF-A0A2M7GRP8-F1
#
_entry.id   AF-A0A2M7GRP8-F1
#
_cell.length_a   1.000
_cell.length_b   1.000
_cell.length_c   1.000
_cell.angle_alpha   90.00
_cell.angle_beta   90.00
_cell.angle_gamma   90.00
#
_symmetry.space_group_name_H-M   'P 1'
#
loop_
_entity.id
_entity.type
_entity.pdbx_description
1 polymer ?
#
loop_
_entity_poly.entity_id
_entity_poly.type
_entity_poly.pdbx_seq_one_letter_code
_entity_poly.pdbx_strand_id
1 'polypeptide(L)'
;MSKLASIRLAGLVCLLLLPATTMAQDAAPGLPPQDLQGGECGAFFWDRAEPNPLRLFENESRGQARFWQEGEVLELGTAPRTGPYAAGQRLSRAYRLPSNEIISIEGEITAVREGEAVIGRALLRRTLTGGAEEVSPLMGLISCRETADR
;
A
#
# COMPACT_ATOMS: atom_id res chain seq x y z
N MET A 1 17.44 44.25 68.72
CA MET A 1 16.17 43.72 68.16
C MET A 1 16.38 43.46 66.68
N SER A 2 16.13 42.22 66.28
CA SER A 2 16.53 41.57 65.02
C SER A 2 15.69 41.94 63.80
N LYS A 3 16.29 42.00 62.61
CA LYS A 3 15.65 41.73 61.29
C LYS A 3 16.72 41.14 60.35
N LEU A 4 16.75 39.82 60.18
CA LEU A 4 16.00 38.98 59.22
C LEU A 4 16.77 38.78 57.90
N ALA A 5 17.34 37.59 57.78
CA ALA A 5 17.85 36.97 56.58
C ALA A 5 16.71 36.57 55.62
N SER A 6 16.97 36.61 54.31
CA SER A 6 16.26 35.79 53.31
C SER A 6 17.03 35.81 51.99
N ILE A 7 17.92 34.83 51.82
CA ILE A 7 18.47 34.46 50.51
C ILE A 7 17.55 33.39 49.95
N ARG A 8 16.88 33.69 48.83
CA ARG A 8 15.97 32.75 48.16
C ARG A 8 16.77 31.70 47.39
N LEU A 9 16.54 30.44 47.74
CA LEU A 9 16.77 29.28 46.88
C LEU A 9 15.76 29.31 45.72
N ALA A 10 16.24 29.24 44.48
CA ALA A 10 15.53 28.75 43.31
C ALA A 10 16.60 28.50 42.24
N GLY A 11 16.72 27.39 41.55
CA GLY A 11 16.02 26.11 41.51
C GLY A 11 16.71 25.39 40.35
N LEU A 12 17.57 24.42 40.66
CA LEU A 12 18.32 23.70 39.64
C LEU A 12 17.37 22.71 38.98
N VAL A 13 16.72 23.11 37.88
CA VAL A 13 15.92 22.21 37.05
C VAL A 13 16.89 21.31 36.29
N CYS A 14 17.10 20.11 36.82
CA CYS A 14 17.80 19.04 36.11
C CYS A 14 16.90 18.57 34.96
N LEU A 15 17.16 19.06 33.73
CA LEU A 15 16.55 18.50 32.52
C LEU A 15 17.04 17.05 32.38
N LEU A 16 16.22 16.10 32.83
CA LEU A 16 16.38 14.69 32.49
C LEU A 16 16.09 14.55 30.99
N LEU A 17 17.16 14.55 30.19
CA LEU A 17 17.17 14.08 28.81
C LEU A 17 16.84 12.59 28.81
N LEU A 18 15.55 12.26 28.78
CA LEU A 18 15.10 10.91 28.49
C LEU A 18 15.47 10.61 27.02
N PRO A 19 16.22 9.53 26.74
CA PRO A 19 16.41 9.11 25.36
C PRO A 19 15.03 8.72 24.82
N ALA A 20 14.60 9.36 23.75
CA ALA A 20 13.46 8.90 22.98
C ALA A 20 13.85 7.55 22.36
N THR A 21 13.57 6.46 23.07
CA THR A 21 13.56 5.12 22.50
C THR A 21 12.46 5.09 21.43
N THR A 22 12.86 5.39 20.20
CA THR A 22 12.03 5.15 19.03
C THR A 22 11.85 3.64 18.96
N MET A 23 10.71 3.14 19.45
CA MET A 23 10.34 1.76 19.19
C MET A 23 10.12 1.68 17.68
N ALA A 24 11.10 1.13 16.97
CA ALA A 24 10.89 0.61 15.64
C ALA A 24 9.79 -0.45 15.80
N GLN A 25 8.54 -0.07 15.49
CA GLN A 25 7.50 -1.05 15.28
C GLN A 25 8.01 -1.93 14.14
N ASP A 26 8.17 -3.23 14.40
CA ASP A 26 8.26 -4.25 13.36
C ASP A 26 6.97 -4.16 12.54
N ALA A 27 6.95 -3.23 11.57
CA ALA A 27 5.85 -3.07 10.66
C ALA A 27 5.79 -4.35 9.84
N ALA A 28 4.64 -5.04 9.88
CA ALA A 28 4.43 -6.20 9.05
C ALA A 28 4.70 -5.83 7.58
N PRO A 29 5.39 -6.69 6.81
CA PRO A 29 5.72 -6.39 5.43
C PRO A 29 4.44 -6.23 4.60
N GLY A 30 4.44 -5.26 3.68
CA GLY A 30 3.33 -5.00 2.77
C GLY A 30 2.59 -3.68 3.02
N LEU A 31 1.62 -3.42 2.15
CA LEU A 31 0.67 -2.34 2.31
C LEU A 31 -0.26 -2.62 3.52
N PRO A 32 -0.68 -1.59 4.26
CA PRO A 32 -1.72 -1.73 5.28
C PRO A 32 -3.07 -2.12 4.65
N PRO A 33 -4.12 -2.39 5.44
CA PRO A 33 -5.48 -2.48 4.93
C PRO A 33 -5.88 -1.26 4.08
N GLN A 34 -6.72 -1.48 3.07
CA GLN A 34 -7.10 -0.45 2.09
C GLN A 34 -8.61 -0.21 2.15
N ASP A 35 -9.02 1.05 2.25
CA ASP A 35 -10.43 1.42 2.31
C ASP A 35 -11.00 1.79 0.93
N LEU A 36 -12.20 1.27 0.66
CA LEU A 36 -13.03 1.64 -0.49
C LEU A 36 -14.27 2.39 0.00
N GLN A 37 -14.61 3.50 -0.65
CA GLN A 37 -15.90 4.16 -0.44
C GLN A 37 -17.02 3.44 -1.20
N GLY A 38 -18.28 3.73 -0.87
CA GLY A 38 -19.41 3.17 -1.60
C GLY A 38 -19.36 3.56 -3.09
N GLY A 39 -19.50 2.59 -3.98
CA GLY A 39 -19.36 2.75 -5.43
C GLY A 39 -17.92 2.61 -5.96
N GLU A 40 -16.92 2.39 -5.08
CA GLU A 40 -15.53 2.23 -5.52
C GLU A 40 -15.16 0.75 -5.72
N CYS A 41 -14.32 0.50 -6.72
CA CYS A 41 -13.67 -0.78 -6.95
C CYS A 41 -12.17 -0.70 -6.65
N GLY A 42 -11.66 -1.74 -5.99
CA GLY A 42 -10.24 -1.92 -5.71
C GLY A 42 -9.70 -3.21 -6.31
N ALA A 43 -8.54 -3.15 -6.95
CA ALA A 43 -7.74 -4.30 -7.32
C ALA A 43 -6.59 -4.49 -6.33
N PHE A 44 -6.51 -5.66 -5.73
CA PHE A 44 -5.58 -6.01 -4.67
C PHE A 44 -4.67 -7.13 -5.17
N PHE A 45 -3.37 -7.01 -4.94
CA PHE A 45 -2.39 -8.02 -5.35
C PHE A 45 -1.43 -8.34 -4.23
N TRP A 46 -1.41 -9.60 -3.83
CA TRP A 46 -0.51 -10.15 -2.81
C TRP A 46 0.58 -10.98 -3.46
N ASP A 47 1.76 -10.96 -2.85
CA ASP A 47 2.79 -11.94 -3.20
C ASP A 47 2.26 -13.36 -2.98
N ARG A 48 2.69 -14.31 -3.80
CA ARG A 48 2.33 -15.74 -3.62
C ARG A 48 3.18 -16.46 -2.59
N ALA A 49 4.37 -15.94 -2.30
CA ALA A 49 5.23 -16.48 -1.26
C ALA A 49 4.78 -15.97 0.11
N GLU A 50 4.87 -16.84 1.12
CA GLU A 50 4.66 -16.46 2.52
C GLU A 50 5.62 -15.33 2.93
N PRO A 51 5.17 -14.30 3.67
CA PRO A 51 3.88 -14.20 4.38
C PRO A 51 2.74 -13.57 3.55
N ASN A 52 2.83 -13.59 2.22
CA ASN A 52 1.85 -13.03 1.28
C ASN A 52 1.52 -11.55 1.53
N PRO A 53 2.53 -10.67 1.65
CA PRO A 53 2.29 -9.24 1.85
C PRO A 53 1.44 -8.67 0.71
N LEU A 54 0.55 -7.72 1.04
CA LEU A 54 -0.17 -6.94 0.02
C LEU A 54 0.86 -6.04 -0.68
N ARG A 55 1.17 -6.36 -1.94
CA ARG A 55 2.25 -5.73 -2.69
C ARG A 55 1.76 -4.52 -3.47
N LEU A 56 0.58 -4.63 -4.07
CA LEU A 56 -0.04 -3.54 -4.84
C LEU A 56 -1.53 -3.45 -4.54
N PHE A 57 -2.03 -2.23 -4.43
CA PHE A 57 -3.45 -1.91 -4.43
C PHE A 57 -3.71 -0.83 -5.47
N GLU A 58 -4.77 -0.98 -6.24
CA GLU A 58 -5.28 0.08 -7.10
C GLU A 58 -6.74 0.37 -6.77
N ASN A 59 -7.06 1.62 -6.48
CA ASN A 59 -8.43 2.11 -6.54
C ASN A 59 -8.77 2.45 -8.00
N GLU A 60 -9.44 1.51 -8.66
CA GLU A 60 -9.75 1.60 -10.09
C GLU A 60 -10.79 2.70 -10.40
N SER A 61 -11.53 3.16 -9.38
CA SER A 61 -12.50 4.25 -9.51
C SER A 61 -11.85 5.64 -9.40
N ARG A 62 -10.89 5.81 -8.47
CA ARG A 62 -10.19 7.08 -8.24
C ARG A 62 -8.96 7.29 -9.12
N GLY A 63 -8.49 6.26 -9.81
CA GLY A 63 -7.28 6.35 -10.63
C GLY A 63 -6.02 6.51 -9.76
N GLN A 64 -5.94 5.75 -8.67
CA GLN A 64 -4.83 5.81 -7.71
C GLN A 64 -4.36 4.40 -7.39
N ALA A 65 -3.05 4.21 -7.27
CA ALA A 65 -2.47 2.96 -6.82
C ALA A 65 -1.41 3.19 -5.75
N ARG A 66 -1.25 2.19 -4.89
CA ARG A 66 -0.22 2.10 -3.86
C ARG A 66 0.61 0.87 -4.14
N PHE A 67 1.92 1.00 -4.07
CA PHE A 67 2.86 -0.09 -4.27
C PHE A 67 3.84 -0.14 -3.12
N TRP A 68 3.93 -1.29 -2.45
CA TRP A 68 4.90 -1.50 -1.38
C TRP A 68 6.20 -2.02 -1.97
N GLN A 69 7.33 -1.37 -1.70
CA GLN A 69 8.65 -1.78 -2.15
C GLN A 69 9.69 -1.54 -1.05
N GLU A 70 10.41 -2.60 -0.65
CA GLU A 70 11.58 -2.49 0.24
C GLU A 70 11.31 -1.71 1.54
N GLY A 71 10.09 -1.83 2.09
CA GLY A 71 9.68 -1.12 3.31
C GLY A 71 9.05 0.25 3.08
N GLU A 72 9.02 0.74 1.84
CA GLU A 72 8.40 2.01 1.45
C GLU A 72 7.04 1.79 0.76
N VAL A 73 6.13 2.75 0.92
CA VAL A 73 4.87 2.82 0.18
C VAL A 73 4.97 3.93 -0.85
N LEU A 74 4.85 3.56 -2.13
CA LEU A 74 4.85 4.46 -3.26
C LEU A 74 3.42 4.73 -3.70
N GLU A 75 3.04 6.01 -3.79
CA GLU A 75 1.76 6.48 -4.31
C GLU A 75 1.87 6.77 -5.82
N LEU A 76 0.94 6.23 -6.60
CA LEU A 76 0.99 6.20 -8.06
C LEU A 76 -0.34 6.70 -8.65
N GLY A 77 -0.26 7.46 -9.75
CA GLY A 77 -1.45 7.81 -10.55
C GLY A 77 -1.77 6.71 -11.56
N THR A 78 -3.05 6.38 -11.73
CA THR A 78 -3.54 5.45 -12.75
C THR A 78 -4.69 6.05 -13.55
N ALA A 79 -5.01 5.45 -14.69
CA ALA A 79 -6.25 5.76 -15.38
C ALA A 79 -7.40 5.02 -14.68
N PRO A 80 -8.51 5.72 -14.35
CA PRO A 80 -9.71 5.04 -13.88
C PRO A 80 -10.15 3.98 -14.88
N ARG A 81 -10.54 2.81 -14.38
CA ARG A 81 -11.08 1.74 -15.20
C ARG A 81 -12.60 1.81 -15.20
N THR A 82 -13.18 1.56 -16.36
CA THR A 82 -14.63 1.41 -16.53
C THR A 82 -14.95 0.08 -17.19
N GLY A 83 -16.11 -0.48 -16.86
CA GLY A 83 -16.65 -1.66 -17.51
C GLY A 83 -16.50 -2.95 -16.69
N PRO A 84 -17.28 -3.98 -17.06
CA PRO A 84 -17.37 -5.21 -16.28
C PRO A 84 -16.10 -6.06 -16.39
N TYR A 85 -15.93 -6.96 -15.43
CA TYR A 85 -14.95 -8.05 -15.49
C TYR A 85 -15.58 -9.30 -16.10
N ALA A 86 -14.78 -10.08 -16.82
CA ALA A 86 -15.19 -11.36 -17.37
C ALA A 86 -14.17 -12.45 -17.03
N ALA A 87 -14.64 -13.68 -16.79
CA ALA A 87 -13.76 -14.83 -16.67
C ALA A 87 -13.03 -15.09 -17.99
N GLY A 88 -11.75 -15.46 -17.93
CA GLY A 88 -10.85 -15.57 -19.08
C GLY A 88 -10.32 -14.23 -19.60
N GLN A 89 -10.73 -13.10 -19.03
CA GLN A 89 -10.18 -11.80 -19.41
C GLN A 89 -8.72 -11.69 -19.01
N ARG A 90 -7.85 -11.37 -19.96
CA ARG A 90 -6.46 -10.98 -19.67
C ARG A 90 -6.43 -9.62 -19.00
N LEU A 91 -5.73 -9.55 -17.88
CA LEU A 91 -5.37 -8.33 -17.18
C LEU A 91 -3.97 -7.90 -17.60
N SER A 92 -3.81 -6.63 -17.93
CA SER A 92 -2.51 -6.00 -18.19
C SER A 92 -2.53 -4.58 -17.67
N ARG A 93 -1.70 -4.29 -16.68
CA ARG A 93 -1.55 -2.97 -16.06
C ARG A 93 -0.09 -2.56 -16.05
N ALA A 94 0.19 -1.29 -16.30
CA ALA A 94 1.52 -0.72 -16.19
C ALA A 94 1.46 0.50 -15.27
N TYR A 95 2.45 0.62 -14.40
CA TYR A 95 2.55 1.71 -13.44
C TYR A 95 3.92 2.36 -13.56
N ARG A 96 3.94 3.69 -13.58
CA ARG A 96 5.17 4.47 -13.55
C ARG A 96 5.49 4.83 -12.10
N LEU A 97 6.62 4.35 -11.61
CA LEU A 97 7.13 4.70 -10.29
C LEU A 97 7.67 6.14 -10.26
N PRO A 98 7.81 6.76 -9.07
CA PRO A 98 8.42 8.09 -8.94
C PRO A 98 9.83 8.19 -9.53
N SER A 99 10.57 7.07 -9.56
CA SER A 99 11.89 6.94 -10.19
C SER A 99 11.86 6.95 -11.74
N ASN A 100 10.68 7.06 -12.36
CA ASN A 100 10.39 6.84 -13.79
C ASN A 100 10.51 5.40 -14.29
N GLU A 101 10.85 4.46 -13.41
CA GLU A 101 10.77 3.04 -13.70
C GLU A 101 9.33 2.61 -14.00
N ILE A 102 9.17 1.62 -14.88
CA ILE A 102 7.87 1.03 -15.18
C ILE A 102 7.82 -0.37 -14.60
N ILE A 103 6.80 -0.62 -13.79
CA ILE A 103 6.42 -1.98 -13.38
C ILE A 103 5.14 -2.37 -14.12
N SER A 104 4.98 -3.66 -14.38
CA SER A 104 3.76 -4.17 -15.02
C SER A 104 3.18 -5.36 -14.26
N ILE A 105 1.86 -5.47 -14.27
CA ILE A 105 1.13 -6.63 -13.78
C ILE A 105 0.38 -7.24 -14.95
N GLU A 106 0.67 -8.51 -15.21
CA GLU A 106 -0.08 -9.31 -16.18
C GLU A 106 -0.71 -10.52 -15.49
N GLY A 107 -1.96 -10.85 -15.84
CA GLY A 107 -2.65 -12.00 -15.28
C GLY A 107 -3.92 -12.35 -16.04
N GLU A 108 -4.71 -13.24 -15.46
CA GLU A 108 -6.00 -13.65 -15.99
C GLU A 108 -7.04 -13.68 -14.88
N ILE A 109 -8.23 -13.16 -15.19
CA ILE A 109 -9.39 -13.27 -14.32
C ILE A 109 -9.95 -14.69 -14.45
N THR A 110 -9.86 -15.48 -13.39
CA THR A 110 -10.25 -16.89 -13.39
C THR A 110 -11.69 -17.11 -12.95
N ALA A 111 -12.28 -16.16 -12.21
CA ALA A 111 -13.66 -16.21 -11.78
C ALA A 111 -14.22 -14.79 -11.59
N VAL A 112 -15.52 -14.64 -11.80
CA VAL A 112 -16.26 -13.39 -11.54
C VAL A 112 -17.52 -13.76 -10.76
N ARG A 113 -17.83 -12.95 -9.74
CA ARG A 113 -19.06 -12.98 -8.98
C ARG A 113 -19.59 -11.56 -8.82
N GLU A 114 -20.78 -11.42 -8.24
CA GLU A 114 -21.35 -10.10 -7.98
C GLU A 114 -20.37 -9.25 -7.15
N GLY A 115 -20.02 -8.09 -7.68
CA GLY A 115 -19.07 -7.15 -7.05
C GLY A 115 -17.61 -7.62 -7.00
N GLU A 116 -17.23 -8.79 -7.54
CA GLU A 116 -15.84 -9.26 -7.42
C GLU A 116 -15.31 -10.06 -8.61
N ALA A 117 -13.99 -10.04 -8.78
CA ALA A 117 -13.27 -10.87 -9.74
C ALA A 117 -11.98 -11.44 -9.13
N VAL A 118 -11.72 -12.72 -9.36
CA VAL A 118 -10.53 -13.42 -8.85
C VAL A 118 -9.47 -13.49 -9.94
N ILE A 119 -8.23 -13.16 -9.58
CA ILE A 119 -7.05 -13.25 -10.44
C ILE A 119 -6.16 -14.38 -9.88
N GLY A 120 -6.35 -15.61 -10.38
CA GLY A 120 -5.70 -16.79 -9.80
C GLY A 120 -4.16 -16.82 -9.93
N ARG A 121 -3.63 -16.18 -10.97
CA ARG A 121 -2.19 -15.95 -11.13
C ARG A 121 -1.96 -14.64 -11.86
N ALA A 122 -1.09 -13.82 -11.30
CA ALA A 122 -0.53 -12.66 -11.96
C ALA A 122 1.00 -12.65 -11.81
N LEU A 123 1.66 -11.89 -12.67
CA LEU A 123 3.10 -11.65 -12.64
C LEU A 123 3.33 -10.15 -12.54
N LEU A 124 4.01 -9.72 -11.50
CA LEU A 124 4.63 -8.41 -11.44
C LEU A 124 5.99 -8.50 -12.13
N ARG A 125 6.23 -7.65 -13.12
CA ARG A 125 7.51 -7.53 -13.81
C ARG A 125 8.09 -6.15 -13.58
N ARG A 126 9.39 -6.13 -13.35
CA ARG A 126 10.19 -4.93 -13.13
C ARG A 126 11.47 -5.02 -13.94
N THR A 127 11.82 -3.95 -14.65
CA THR A 127 13.06 -3.89 -15.44
C THR A 127 14.09 -3.07 -14.68
N LEU A 128 15.12 -3.75 -14.19
CA LEU A 128 16.20 -3.15 -13.42
C LEU A 128 17.19 -2.39 -14.31
N THR A 129 17.98 -1.52 -13.70
CA THR A 129 19.11 -0.86 -14.35
C THR A 129 20.06 -1.91 -14.95
N GLY A 130 20.29 -1.83 -16.25
CA GLY A 130 21.09 -2.82 -17.00
C GLY A 130 20.27 -3.87 -17.76
N GLY A 131 18.93 -3.80 -17.70
CA GLY A 131 18.03 -4.60 -18.53
C GLY A 131 17.67 -5.98 -17.97
N ALA A 132 18.10 -6.29 -16.75
CA ALA A 132 17.64 -7.48 -16.04
C ALA A 132 16.15 -7.36 -15.68
N GLU A 133 15.41 -8.46 -15.76
CA GLU A 133 14.01 -8.52 -15.32
C GLU A 133 13.90 -9.21 -13.97
N GLU A 134 13.23 -8.55 -13.04
CA GLU A 134 12.71 -9.17 -11.83
C GLU A 134 11.23 -9.54 -12.06
N VAL A 135 10.87 -10.78 -11.70
CA VAL A 135 9.52 -11.31 -11.88
C VAL A 135 8.99 -11.89 -10.58
N SER A 136 7.93 -11.30 -10.04
CA SER A 136 7.30 -11.72 -8.79
C SER A 136 5.91 -12.31 -9.04
N PRO A 137 5.67 -13.59 -8.67
CA PRO A 137 4.35 -14.19 -8.78
C PRO A 137 3.37 -13.61 -7.77
N LEU A 138 2.23 -13.11 -8.25
CA LEU A 138 1.16 -12.54 -7.44
C LEU A 138 -0.13 -13.37 -7.55
N MET A 139 -1.00 -13.20 -6.56
CA MET A 139 -2.42 -13.51 -6.62
C MET A 139 -3.21 -12.22 -6.48
N GLY A 140 -4.40 -12.14 -7.07
CA GLY A 140 -5.18 -10.91 -6.99
C GLY A 140 -6.67 -11.11 -6.80
N LEU A 141 -7.30 -10.06 -6.27
CA LEU A 141 -8.73 -9.94 -6.08
C LEU A 141 -9.14 -8.54 -6.52
N ILE A 142 -10.24 -8.45 -7.25
CA ILE A 142 -10.93 -7.20 -7.49
C ILE A 142 -12.21 -7.25 -6.68
N SER A 143 -12.49 -6.20 -5.91
CA SER A 143 -13.70 -6.06 -5.10
C SER A 143 -14.26 -4.66 -5.24
N CYS A 144 -15.56 -4.59 -5.53
CA CYS A 144 -16.33 -3.38 -5.64
C CYS A 144 -17.24 -3.25 -4.43
N ARG A 145 -17.14 -2.11 -3.74
CA ARG A 145 -18.04 -1.78 -2.65
C ARG A 145 -19.30 -1.16 -3.23
N GLU A 146 -20.46 -1.72 -2.90
CA GLU A 146 -21.74 -1.16 -3.30
C GLU A 146 -21.94 0.23 -2.69
N THR A 147 -22.61 1.12 -3.42
CA THR A 147 -23.17 2.33 -2.81
C THR A 147 -24.26 1.88 -1.84
N ALA A 148 -24.13 2.20 -0.57
CA ALA A 148 -25.23 2.00 0.36
C ALA A 148 -26.43 2.82 -0.13
N ASP A 149 -27.51 2.15 -0.52
CA ASP A 149 -28.79 2.80 -0.79
C ASP A 149 -29.19 3.61 0.45
N ARG A 150 -29.45 4.91 0.26
CA ARG A 150 -30.05 5.79 1.28
C ARG A 150 -31.54 5.88 1.07
#